data_AF-A0A1T1J6A3-F1
#
_entry.id   AF-A0A1T1J6A3-F1
#
_cell.length_a   1.000
_cell.length_b   1.000
_cell.length_c   1.000
_cell.angle_alpha   90.00
_cell.angle_beta   90.00
_cell.angle_gamma   90.00
#
_symmetry.space_group_name_H-M   'P 1'
#
loop_
_entity.id
_entity.type
_entity.pdbx_description
1 polymer ?
#
loop_
_entity_poly.entity_id
_entity_poly.type
_entity_poly.pdbx_seq_one_letter_code
_entity_poly.pdbx_strand_id
1 'polypeptide(L)'
;MADLKELDEVAKRQITELNSAKLNLISALDRLVINEVKVFNLPGHIGNNIPNSFRDNFNSYIYLIKELIEKNKIEGVTTNYLKALKLNIEDLYKLKEAILVEKDLNEFNVKAKNTLNHINIIYDEFKKYLNLKNEFNQLSFNAISESLADVKNELSSFRRLRHIADTALTENIYKNAVIKYQKFEKKYRKYFYRAIAIVLLLAVLLLLFKSKLITFLGISNTEFWVLKISLMIVGITLISYFLKQTSHYQKLADQNGFVAQRFKR
;
A
#
# COMPACT_ATOMS: atom_id res chain seq x y z
N MET A 1 -6.58 0.92 -4.03
CA MET A 1 -6.68 -0.04 -2.91
C MET A 1 -7.09 -1.44 -3.39
N ALA A 2 -7.67 -1.58 -4.59
CA ALA A 2 -8.01 -2.87 -5.21
C ALA A 2 -6.77 -3.64 -5.73
N ASP A 3 -5.86 -2.94 -6.42
CA ASP A 3 -4.74 -3.59 -7.15
C ASP A 3 -3.77 -4.40 -6.27
N LEU A 4 -3.53 -3.97 -5.02
CA LEU A 4 -2.62 -4.68 -4.10
C LEU A 4 -3.24 -5.94 -3.50
N LYS A 5 -4.57 -6.00 -3.36
CA LYS A 5 -5.26 -7.21 -2.92
C LYS A 5 -5.32 -8.25 -4.02
N GLU A 6 -5.49 -7.80 -5.25
CA GLU A 6 -5.53 -8.66 -6.43
C GLU A 6 -4.17 -9.33 -6.69
N LEU A 7 -3.07 -8.58 -6.56
CA LEU A 7 -1.72 -9.13 -6.65
C LEU A 7 -1.39 -10.19 -5.58
N ASP A 8 -1.84 -9.98 -4.33
CA ASP A 8 -1.63 -10.94 -3.22
C ASP A 8 -2.45 -12.24 -3.43
N GLU A 9 -3.69 -12.12 -3.92
CA GLU A 9 -4.53 -13.27 -4.28
C GLU A 9 -3.95 -14.10 -5.43
N VAL A 10 -3.43 -13.44 -6.46
CA VAL A 10 -2.80 -14.11 -7.61
C VAL A 10 -1.54 -14.86 -7.18
N ALA A 11 -0.69 -14.26 -6.34
CA ALA A 11 0.52 -14.89 -5.82
C ALA A 11 0.18 -16.14 -4.97
N LYS A 12 -0.83 -16.05 -4.09
CA LYS A 12 -1.27 -17.18 -3.26
C LYS A 12 -1.80 -18.36 -4.07
N ARG A 13 -2.55 -18.10 -5.14
CA ARG A 13 -3.04 -19.17 -6.05
C ARG A 13 -1.90 -19.88 -6.76
N GLN A 14 -0.95 -19.13 -7.31
CA GLN A 14 0.22 -19.70 -7.97
C GLN A 14 1.08 -20.56 -7.03
N ILE A 15 1.27 -20.13 -5.78
CA ILE A 15 1.98 -20.92 -4.76
C ILE A 15 1.25 -22.23 -4.43
N THR A 16 -0.08 -22.19 -4.36
CA THR A 16 -0.91 -23.36 -4.02
C THR A 16 -0.89 -24.40 -5.13
N GLU A 17 -1.00 -23.98 -6.39
CA GLU A 17 -0.89 -24.86 -7.55
C GLU A 17 0.52 -25.48 -7.68
N LEU A 18 1.56 -24.72 -7.35
CA LEU A 18 2.94 -25.23 -7.36
C LEU A 18 3.16 -26.32 -6.29
N ASN A 19 2.61 -26.12 -5.09
CA ASN A 19 2.74 -27.07 -3.98
C ASN A 19 1.96 -28.38 -4.25
N SER A 20 0.81 -28.32 -4.91
CA SER A 20 0.06 -29.52 -5.29
C SER A 20 0.80 -30.34 -6.36
N ALA A 21 1.39 -29.67 -7.37
CA ALA A 21 2.22 -30.33 -8.37
C ALA A 21 3.46 -31.02 -7.78
N LYS A 22 4.10 -30.37 -6.78
CA LYS A 22 5.23 -30.94 -6.03
C LYS A 22 4.86 -32.22 -5.26
N LEU A 23 3.71 -32.24 -4.59
CA LEU A 23 3.24 -33.42 -3.84
C LEU A 23 2.90 -34.60 -4.76
N ASN A 24 2.30 -34.31 -5.91
CA ASN A 24 2.03 -35.32 -6.94
C ASN A 24 3.32 -35.91 -7.51
N LEU A 25 4.37 -35.11 -7.67
CA LEU A 25 5.69 -35.56 -8.09
C LEU A 25 6.34 -36.49 -7.07
N ILE A 26 6.44 -36.06 -5.80
CA ILE A 26 7.09 -36.84 -4.74
C ILE A 26 6.38 -38.19 -4.58
N SER A 27 5.04 -38.19 -4.58
CA SER A 27 4.27 -39.43 -4.48
C SER A 27 4.43 -40.36 -5.70
N ALA A 28 4.61 -39.82 -6.90
CA ALA A 28 4.93 -40.62 -8.08
C ALA A 28 6.32 -41.25 -7.96
N LEU A 29 7.32 -40.49 -7.52
CA LEU A 29 8.70 -40.97 -7.32
C LEU A 29 8.82 -42.01 -6.20
N ASP A 30 8.11 -41.82 -5.08
CA ASP A 30 8.11 -42.79 -3.98
C ASP A 30 7.45 -44.11 -4.39
N ARG A 31 6.36 -44.06 -5.17
CA ARG A 31 5.72 -45.27 -5.74
C ARG A 31 6.65 -46.04 -6.68
N LEU A 32 7.54 -45.34 -7.39
CA LEU A 32 8.52 -45.93 -8.29
C LEU A 32 9.63 -46.65 -7.53
N VAL A 33 10.20 -46.00 -6.50
CA VAL A 33 11.23 -46.62 -5.63
C VAL A 33 10.68 -47.87 -4.94
N ILE A 34 9.43 -47.83 -4.47
CA ILE A 34 8.78 -48.96 -3.78
C ILE A 34 8.46 -50.12 -4.73
N ASN A 35 8.07 -49.84 -5.98
CA ASN A 35 7.76 -50.88 -6.96
C ASN A 35 9.02 -51.54 -7.55
N GLU A 36 10.15 -50.84 -7.65
CA GLU A 36 11.41 -51.40 -8.17
C GLU A 36 12.10 -52.35 -7.19
N VAL A 37 12.00 -52.12 -5.87
CA VAL A 37 12.48 -53.08 -4.85
C VAL A 37 11.82 -54.45 -4.98
N LYS A 38 10.61 -54.52 -5.58
CA LYS A 38 9.90 -55.78 -5.83
C LYS A 38 10.29 -56.44 -7.16
N VAL A 39 10.59 -55.66 -8.20
CA VAL A 39 10.91 -56.18 -9.55
C VAL A 39 12.35 -56.70 -9.64
N PHE A 40 13.30 -56.09 -8.93
CA PHE A 40 14.71 -56.49 -8.95
C PHE A 40 15.10 -57.55 -7.90
N ASN A 41 14.18 -57.97 -7.03
CA ASN A 41 14.38 -59.04 -6.03
C ASN A 41 13.87 -60.42 -6.50
N LEU A 42 13.60 -60.63 -7.80
CA LEU A 42 13.19 -61.94 -8.31
C LEU A 42 14.42 -62.85 -8.51
N PRO A 43 14.51 -64.00 -7.80
CA PRO A 43 15.61 -64.94 -7.96
C PRO A 43 15.57 -65.56 -9.36
N GLY A 44 16.77 -65.77 -9.91
CA GLY A 44 17.03 -65.99 -11.33
C GLY A 44 16.14 -67.03 -12.01
N HIS A 45 15.53 -66.63 -13.11
CA HIS A 45 15.39 -67.37 -14.36
C HIS A 45 14.57 -66.51 -15.33
N ILE A 46 15.22 -65.69 -16.15
CA ILE A 46 14.58 -65.07 -17.31
C ILE A 46 15.53 -65.24 -18.49
N GLY A 47 15.20 -66.16 -19.40
CA GLY A 47 15.90 -66.33 -20.66
C GLY A 47 15.65 -65.14 -21.59
N ASN A 48 16.71 -64.71 -22.29
CA ASN A 48 16.87 -63.96 -23.55
C ASN A 48 15.85 -62.91 -24.04
N ASN A 49 14.79 -62.60 -23.30
CA ASN A 49 13.88 -61.51 -23.60
C ASN A 49 14.00 -60.51 -22.45
N ILE A 50 14.43 -59.29 -22.80
CA ILE A 50 14.32 -58.12 -21.92
C ILE A 50 12.85 -58.09 -21.44
N PRO A 51 12.58 -58.15 -20.13
CA PRO A 51 11.21 -58.14 -19.65
C PRO A 51 10.49 -56.90 -20.21
N ASN A 52 9.37 -57.09 -20.90
CA ASN A 52 8.58 -55.97 -21.44
C ASN A 52 8.25 -54.93 -20.35
N SER A 53 8.13 -55.37 -19.09
CA SER A 53 7.98 -54.51 -17.91
C SER A 53 9.14 -53.53 -17.70
N PHE A 54 10.39 -53.91 -17.96
CA PHE A 54 11.53 -52.98 -17.88
C PHE A 54 11.45 -51.93 -18.98
N ARG A 55 11.10 -52.34 -20.21
CA ARG A 55 10.97 -51.43 -21.37
C ARG A 55 9.82 -50.42 -21.18
N ASP A 56 8.68 -50.88 -20.65
CA ASP A 56 7.50 -50.06 -20.40
C ASP A 56 7.70 -49.10 -19.22
N ASN A 57 8.37 -49.55 -18.16
CA ASN A 57 8.76 -48.68 -17.05
C ASN A 57 9.76 -47.62 -17.51
N PHE A 58 10.79 -48.00 -18.29
CA PHE A 58 11.79 -47.07 -18.82
C PHE A 58 11.20 -45.97 -19.72
N ASN A 59 10.25 -46.32 -20.60
CA ASN A 59 9.54 -45.35 -21.43
C ASN A 59 8.67 -44.40 -20.58
N SER A 60 8.02 -44.92 -19.54
CA SER A 60 7.21 -44.12 -18.62
C SER A 60 8.07 -43.13 -17.82
N TYR A 61 9.27 -43.52 -17.39
CA TYR A 61 10.22 -42.63 -16.70
C TYR A 61 10.69 -41.48 -17.58
N ILE A 62 11.06 -41.81 -18.82
CA ILE A 62 11.50 -40.83 -19.80
C ILE A 62 10.39 -39.82 -20.12
N TYR A 63 9.13 -40.28 -20.22
CA TYR A 63 7.98 -39.42 -20.45
C TYR A 63 7.73 -38.45 -19.28
N LEU A 64 7.79 -38.95 -18.04
CA LEU A 64 7.65 -38.13 -16.82
C LEU A 64 8.74 -37.07 -16.71
N ILE A 65 10.01 -37.40 -16.99
CA ILE A 65 11.11 -36.43 -16.97
C ILE A 65 10.90 -35.33 -18.01
N LYS A 66 10.42 -35.68 -19.22
CA LYS A 66 10.07 -34.71 -20.27
C LYS A 66 8.93 -33.78 -19.85
N GLU A 67 7.85 -34.32 -19.31
CA GLU A 67 6.69 -33.54 -18.87
C GLU A 67 7.08 -32.53 -17.78
N LEU A 68 7.99 -32.91 -16.89
CA LEU A 68 8.49 -32.04 -15.81
C LEU A 68 9.38 -30.91 -16.31
N ILE A 69 10.20 -31.16 -17.32
CA ILE A 69 11.01 -30.12 -17.95
C ILE A 69 10.13 -29.14 -18.71
N GLU A 70 9.09 -29.63 -19.39
CA GLU A 70 8.14 -28.78 -20.12
C GLU A 70 7.28 -27.94 -19.18
N LYS A 71 6.76 -28.52 -18.09
CA LYS A 71 5.96 -27.80 -17.08
C LYS A 71 6.78 -26.80 -16.25
N ASN A 72 8.08 -27.01 -16.09
CA ASN A 72 8.98 -26.12 -15.35
C ASN A 72 9.81 -25.20 -16.26
N LYS A 73 9.38 -24.94 -17.50
CA LYS A 73 9.92 -23.83 -18.32
C LYS A 73 9.62 -22.49 -17.64
N ILE A 74 10.44 -22.14 -16.66
CA ILE A 74 10.55 -20.79 -16.13
C ILE A 74 11.44 -20.06 -17.13
N GLU A 75 10.83 -19.23 -17.98
CA GLU A 75 11.55 -18.29 -18.82
C GLU A 75 12.48 -17.44 -17.93
N GLY A 76 13.79 -17.60 -18.09
CA GLY A 76 14.75 -16.55 -17.74
C GLY A 76 15.98 -16.90 -16.91
N VAL A 77 16.00 -17.90 -15.99
CA VAL A 77 17.02 -17.85 -14.90
C VAL A 77 17.88 -19.12 -14.66
N THR A 78 17.73 -20.24 -15.38
CA THR A 78 18.64 -21.40 -15.15
C THR A 78 19.14 -22.05 -16.42
N THR A 79 19.83 -21.27 -17.26
CA THR A 79 20.33 -21.77 -18.57
C THR A 79 21.41 -22.84 -18.42
N ASN A 80 22.34 -22.74 -17.46
CA ASN A 80 23.46 -23.70 -17.38
C ASN A 80 23.05 -25.05 -16.75
N TYR A 81 22.28 -25.04 -15.66
CA TYR A 81 21.84 -26.26 -14.98
C TYR A 81 20.79 -27.04 -15.80
N LEU A 82 19.79 -26.34 -16.37
CA LEU A 82 18.82 -26.99 -17.26
C LEU A 82 19.46 -27.49 -18.55
N LYS A 83 20.50 -26.82 -19.05
CA LYS A 83 21.29 -27.30 -20.20
C LYS A 83 22.08 -28.55 -19.85
N ALA A 84 22.69 -28.63 -18.67
CA ALA A 84 23.38 -29.83 -18.20
C ALA A 84 22.41 -31.02 -18.04
N LEU A 85 21.24 -30.78 -17.42
CA LEU A 85 20.18 -31.80 -17.33
C LEU A 85 19.69 -32.26 -18.70
N LYS A 86 19.51 -31.32 -19.64
CA LYS A 86 19.11 -31.65 -21.02
C LYS A 86 20.14 -32.55 -21.70
N LEU A 87 21.44 -32.24 -21.56
CA LEU A 87 22.53 -33.07 -22.09
C LEU A 87 22.54 -34.46 -21.45
N ASN A 88 22.40 -34.55 -20.13
CA ASN A 88 22.34 -35.82 -19.41
C ASN A 88 21.15 -36.70 -19.86
N ILE A 89 20.01 -36.07 -20.16
CA ILE A 89 18.82 -36.77 -20.68
C ILE A 89 19.02 -37.22 -22.12
N GLU A 90 19.64 -36.40 -22.97
CA GLU A 90 20.04 -36.79 -24.32
C GLU A 90 21.01 -37.98 -24.30
N ASP A 91 21.93 -38.03 -23.35
CA ASP A 91 22.85 -39.15 -23.18
C ASP A 91 22.13 -40.41 -22.67
N LEU A 92 21.13 -40.28 -21.79
CA LEU A 92 20.24 -41.39 -21.43
C LEU A 92 19.47 -41.96 -22.63
N TYR A 93 19.02 -41.09 -23.55
CA TYR A 93 18.37 -41.55 -24.79
C TYR A 93 19.32 -42.34 -25.67
N LYS A 94 20.55 -41.87 -25.86
CA LYS A 94 21.56 -42.61 -26.63
C LYS A 94 21.87 -43.97 -25.99
N LEU A 95 21.95 -44.01 -24.66
CA LEU A 95 22.25 -45.24 -23.92
C LEU A 95 21.09 -46.25 -23.98
N LYS A 96 19.84 -45.77 -23.98
CA LYS A 96 18.64 -46.59 -24.23
C LYS A 96 18.67 -47.25 -25.60
N GLU A 97 18.95 -46.48 -26.65
CA GLU A 97 19.02 -47.02 -28.02
C GLU A 97 20.14 -48.07 -28.14
N ALA A 98 21.29 -47.84 -27.50
CA ALA A 98 22.38 -48.82 -27.45
C ALA A 98 22.00 -50.13 -26.74
N ILE A 99 21.17 -50.06 -25.69
CA ILE A 99 20.67 -51.22 -24.95
C ILE A 99 19.68 -52.05 -25.78
N LEU A 100 18.84 -51.41 -26.59
CA LEU A 100 17.82 -52.08 -27.40
C LEU A 100 18.39 -52.93 -28.54
N VAL A 101 19.64 -52.69 -28.92
CA VAL A 101 20.34 -53.40 -30.01
C VAL A 101 21.25 -54.51 -29.46
N GLU A 102 21.49 -54.56 -28.15
CA GLU A 102 22.43 -55.49 -27.52
C GLU A 102 21.89 -56.93 -27.48
N LYS A 103 22.70 -57.88 -27.93
CA LYS A 103 22.32 -59.31 -28.02
C LYS A 103 22.99 -60.17 -26.96
N ASP A 104 24.12 -59.72 -26.41
CA ASP A 104 24.79 -60.39 -25.28
C ASP A 104 24.11 -60.00 -23.96
N LEU A 105 23.63 -60.99 -23.23
CA LEU A 105 22.95 -60.83 -21.94
C LEU A 105 23.87 -60.19 -20.89
N ASN A 106 25.16 -60.50 -20.89
CA ASN A 106 26.11 -59.95 -19.93
C ASN A 106 26.41 -58.48 -20.23
N GLU A 107 26.61 -58.14 -21.50
CA GLU A 107 26.84 -56.75 -21.93
C GLU A 107 25.57 -55.89 -21.72
N PHE A 108 24.39 -56.46 -21.96
CA PHE A 108 23.09 -55.85 -21.66
C PHE A 108 22.98 -55.49 -20.18
N ASN A 109 23.27 -56.45 -19.27
CA ASN A 109 23.16 -56.24 -17.83
C ASN A 109 24.10 -55.13 -17.33
N VAL A 110 25.32 -55.06 -17.88
CA VAL A 110 26.28 -53.99 -17.54
C VAL A 110 25.79 -52.63 -18.02
N LYS A 111 25.31 -52.51 -19.26
CA LYS A 111 24.76 -51.26 -19.82
C LYS A 111 23.50 -50.80 -19.07
N ALA A 112 22.60 -51.72 -18.74
CA ALA A 112 21.39 -51.44 -17.96
C ALA A 112 21.73 -50.90 -16.57
N LYS A 113 22.68 -51.53 -15.87
CA LYS A 113 23.14 -51.07 -14.55
C LYS A 113 23.77 -49.68 -14.61
N ASN A 114 24.58 -49.40 -15.64
CA ASN A 114 25.17 -48.08 -15.85
C ASN A 114 24.11 -47.00 -16.15
N THR A 115 23.06 -47.36 -16.91
CA THR A 115 21.92 -46.45 -17.15
C THR A 115 21.19 -46.13 -15.87
N LEU A 116 20.92 -47.14 -15.04
CA LEU A 116 20.22 -46.98 -13.77
C LEU A 116 21.01 -46.07 -12.82
N ASN A 117 22.34 -46.25 -12.75
CA ASN A 117 23.20 -45.36 -11.98
C ASN A 117 23.13 -43.92 -12.47
N HIS A 118 23.14 -43.69 -13.79
CA HIS A 118 22.98 -42.34 -14.33
C HIS A 118 21.60 -41.73 -14.03
N ILE A 119 20.53 -42.52 -14.09
CA ILE A 119 19.18 -42.07 -13.70
C ILE A 119 19.16 -41.65 -12.22
N ASN A 120 19.77 -42.43 -11.34
CA ASN A 120 19.84 -42.11 -9.91
C ASN A 120 20.65 -40.83 -9.65
N ILE A 121 21.75 -40.61 -10.37
CA ILE A 121 22.53 -39.36 -10.27
C ILE A 121 21.67 -38.16 -10.68
N ILE A 122 20.98 -38.25 -11.82
CA ILE A 122 20.10 -37.18 -12.31
C ILE A 122 18.97 -36.90 -11.33
N TYR A 123 18.39 -37.95 -10.75
CA TYR A 123 17.36 -37.85 -9.72
C TYR A 123 17.87 -37.10 -8.49
N ASP A 124 19.04 -37.45 -7.98
CA ASP A 124 19.65 -36.81 -6.81
C ASP A 124 19.99 -35.34 -7.07
N GLU A 125 20.51 -35.02 -8.26
CA GLU A 125 20.75 -33.64 -8.68
C GLU A 125 19.43 -32.86 -8.73
N PHE A 126 18.38 -33.41 -9.33
CA PHE A 126 17.07 -32.77 -9.39
C PHE A 126 16.49 -32.50 -7.99
N LYS A 127 16.65 -33.45 -7.06
CA LYS A 127 16.25 -33.28 -5.67
C LYS A 127 17.01 -32.15 -4.98
N LYS A 128 18.32 -32.04 -5.19
CA LYS A 128 19.15 -30.93 -4.68
C LYS A 128 18.68 -29.59 -5.24
N TYR A 129 18.42 -29.51 -6.54
CA TYR A 129 17.90 -28.29 -7.17
C TYR A 129 16.55 -27.87 -6.57
N LEU A 130 15.62 -28.81 -6.37
CA LEU A 130 14.33 -28.52 -5.76
C LEU A 130 14.47 -28.00 -4.33
N ASN A 131 15.39 -28.57 -3.54
CA ASN A 131 15.67 -28.09 -2.19
C ASN A 131 16.22 -26.67 -2.20
N LEU A 132 17.22 -26.40 -3.04
CA LEU A 132 17.83 -25.07 -3.16
C LEU A 132 16.82 -24.02 -3.64
N LYS A 133 15.94 -24.38 -4.58
CA LYS A 133 14.83 -23.51 -5.01
C LYS A 133 13.87 -23.20 -3.85
N ASN A 134 13.54 -24.19 -3.02
CA ASN A 134 12.66 -23.98 -1.87
C ASN A 134 13.32 -23.08 -0.81
N GLU A 135 14.60 -23.31 -0.50
CA GLU A 135 15.36 -22.48 0.43
C GLU A 135 15.48 -21.04 -0.09
N PHE A 136 15.82 -20.87 -1.37
CA PHE A 136 15.86 -19.55 -1.98
C PHE A 136 14.52 -18.82 -1.92
N ASN A 137 13.42 -19.52 -2.21
CA ASN A 137 12.07 -18.97 -2.11
C ASN A 137 11.72 -18.59 -0.68
N GLN A 138 12.06 -19.42 0.31
CA GLN A 138 11.82 -19.10 1.73
C GLN A 138 12.63 -17.88 2.17
N LEU A 139 13.92 -17.82 1.84
CA LEU A 139 14.79 -16.70 2.21
C LEU A 139 14.33 -15.40 1.54
N SER A 140 14.02 -15.46 0.25
CA SER A 140 13.53 -14.30 -0.51
C SER A 140 12.17 -13.84 -0.02
N PHE A 141 11.24 -14.76 0.24
CA PHE A 141 9.93 -14.41 0.78
C PHE A 141 10.02 -13.80 2.18
N ASN A 142 10.87 -14.33 3.06
CA ASN A 142 11.07 -13.79 4.40
C ASN A 142 11.67 -12.38 4.36
N ALA A 143 12.74 -12.17 3.59
CA ALA A 143 13.39 -10.87 3.45
C ALA A 143 12.46 -9.82 2.84
N ILE A 144 11.71 -10.19 1.79
CA ILE A 144 10.73 -9.30 1.15
C ILE A 144 9.57 -9.01 2.10
N SER A 145 9.07 -10.01 2.84
CA SER A 145 7.94 -9.84 3.75
C SER A 145 8.26 -8.90 4.91
N GLU A 146 9.47 -8.98 5.47
CA GLU A 146 9.94 -8.07 6.52
C GLU A 146 10.03 -6.63 6.00
N SER A 147 10.71 -6.42 4.85
CA SER A 147 10.79 -5.11 4.22
C SER A 147 9.40 -4.54 3.87
N LEU A 148 8.48 -5.38 3.41
CA LEU A 148 7.10 -4.97 3.08
C LEU A 148 6.31 -4.59 4.33
N ALA A 149 6.53 -5.27 5.45
CA ALA A 149 5.95 -4.91 6.74
C ALA A 149 6.48 -3.55 7.23
N ASP A 150 7.78 -3.29 7.10
CA ASP A 150 8.39 -2.01 7.46
C ASP A 150 7.84 -0.86 6.62
N VAL A 151 7.79 -1.02 5.30
CA VAL A 151 7.20 -0.03 4.39
C VAL A 151 5.73 0.24 4.75
N LYS A 152 4.97 -0.79 5.12
CA LYS A 152 3.57 -0.64 5.55
C LYS A 152 3.46 0.14 6.86
N ASN A 153 4.36 -0.11 7.80
CA ASN A 153 4.41 0.61 9.08
C ASN A 153 4.82 2.08 8.90
N GLU A 154 5.81 2.34 8.05
CA GLU A 154 6.22 3.70 7.69
C GLU A 154 5.09 4.45 6.98
N LEU A 155 4.43 3.82 6.01
CA LEU A 155 3.29 4.41 5.30
C LEU A 155 2.12 4.75 6.25
N SER A 156 1.83 3.88 7.21
CA SER A 156 0.84 4.13 8.27
C SER A 156 1.24 5.34 9.13
N SER A 157 2.50 5.40 9.54
CA SER A 157 3.05 6.50 10.35
C SER A 157 3.02 7.83 9.58
N PHE A 158 3.39 7.82 8.30
CA PHE A 158 3.30 8.98 7.42
C PHE A 158 1.88 9.49 7.27
N ARG A 159 0.89 8.60 7.09
CA ARG A 159 -0.54 8.98 7.05
C ARG A 159 -0.99 9.65 8.34
N ARG A 160 -0.58 9.12 9.49
CA ARG A 160 -0.88 9.71 10.81
C ARG A 160 -0.25 11.08 10.96
N LEU A 161 1.04 11.22 10.60
CA LEU A 161 1.74 12.51 10.64
C LEU A 161 1.08 13.54 9.73
N ARG A 162 0.70 13.14 8.51
CA ARG A 162 -0.04 14.01 7.58
C ARG A 162 -1.36 14.48 8.18
N HIS A 163 -2.14 13.59 8.76
CA HIS A 163 -3.41 13.97 9.40
C HIS A 163 -3.19 14.95 10.56
N ILE A 164 -2.16 14.74 11.38
CA ILE A 164 -1.79 15.67 12.46
C ILE A 164 -1.40 17.03 11.88
N ALA A 165 -0.59 17.06 10.82
CA ALA A 165 -0.17 18.29 10.16
C ALA A 165 -1.36 19.06 9.55
N ASP A 166 -2.25 18.38 8.85
CA ASP A 166 -3.46 18.97 8.25
C ASP A 166 -4.39 19.54 9.34
N THR A 167 -4.54 18.82 10.47
CA THR A 167 -5.32 19.29 11.63
C THR A 167 -4.69 20.51 12.27
N ALA A 168 -3.37 20.51 12.48
CA ALA A 168 -2.64 21.62 13.07
C ALA A 168 -2.67 22.87 12.16
N LEU A 169 -2.56 22.69 10.84
CA LEU A 169 -2.69 23.77 9.87
C LEU A 169 -4.09 24.38 9.93
N THR A 170 -5.12 23.54 9.99
CA THR A 170 -6.52 23.97 10.11
C THR A 170 -6.77 24.73 11.42
N GLU A 171 -6.29 24.21 12.55
CA GLU A 171 -6.38 24.89 13.85
C GLU A 171 -5.72 26.28 13.79
N ASN A 172 -4.54 26.38 13.18
CA ASN A 172 -3.82 27.64 13.03
C ASN A 172 -4.62 28.67 12.20
N ILE A 173 -5.24 28.24 11.10
CA ILE A 173 -6.11 29.11 10.28
C ILE A 173 -7.25 29.69 11.13
N TYR A 174 -7.97 28.85 11.87
CA TYR A 174 -9.09 29.31 12.71
C TYR A 174 -8.61 30.19 13.87
N LYS A 175 -7.49 29.84 14.52
CA LYS A 175 -6.89 30.66 15.58
C LYS A 175 -6.49 32.04 15.08
N ASN A 176 -5.89 32.12 13.90
CA ASN A 176 -5.54 33.40 13.28
C ASN A 176 -6.79 34.22 12.92
N ALA A 177 -7.85 33.57 12.45
CA ALA A 177 -9.14 34.24 12.22
C ALA A 177 -9.74 34.82 13.51
N VAL A 178 -9.72 34.06 14.61
CA VAL A 178 -10.18 34.54 15.93
C VAL A 178 -9.40 35.79 16.37
N ILE A 179 -8.06 35.75 16.31
CA ILE A 179 -7.22 36.90 16.67
C ILE A 179 -7.55 38.12 15.80
N LYS A 180 -7.73 37.91 14.49
CA LYS A 180 -8.09 38.98 13.54
C LYS A 180 -9.43 39.62 13.89
N TYR A 181 -10.48 38.82 14.15
CA TYR A 181 -11.81 39.33 14.48
C TYR A 181 -11.88 39.98 15.86
N GLN A 182 -11.18 39.44 16.87
CA GLN A 182 -11.05 40.09 18.18
C GLN A 182 -10.36 41.47 18.08
N LYS A 183 -9.35 41.60 17.20
CA LYS A 183 -8.69 42.89 16.96
C LYS A 183 -9.66 43.90 16.35
N PHE A 184 -10.51 43.48 15.40
CA PHE A 184 -11.54 44.34 14.84
C PHE A 184 -12.61 44.71 15.88
N GLU A 185 -13.10 43.75 16.65
CA GLU A 185 -14.06 43.99 17.73
C GLU A 185 -13.54 45.07 18.70
N LYS A 186 -12.30 44.93 19.19
CA LYS A 186 -11.67 45.94 20.07
C LYS A 186 -11.57 47.32 19.40
N LYS A 187 -11.25 47.37 18.11
CA LYS A 187 -11.15 48.63 17.35
C LYS A 187 -12.51 49.31 17.23
N TYR A 188 -13.56 48.59 16.86
CA TYR A 188 -14.92 49.13 16.73
C TYR A 188 -15.54 49.49 18.08
N ARG A 189 -15.29 48.71 19.13
CA ARG A 189 -15.70 49.05 20.51
C ARG A 189 -15.08 50.38 20.96
N LYS A 190 -13.82 50.64 20.62
CA LYS A 190 -13.17 51.93 20.88
C LYS A 190 -13.82 53.08 20.10
N TYR A 191 -14.21 52.85 18.84
CA TYR A 191 -14.93 53.85 18.04
C TYR A 191 -16.33 54.13 18.58
N PHE A 192 -17.04 53.11 19.08
CA PHE A 192 -18.32 53.27 19.74
C PHE A 192 -18.24 54.22 20.95
N TYR A 193 -17.30 53.99 21.87
CA TYR A 193 -17.14 54.88 23.03
C TYR A 193 -16.71 56.31 22.64
N ARG A 194 -15.85 56.44 21.61
CA ARG A 194 -15.48 57.75 21.07
C ARG A 194 -16.66 58.48 20.44
N ALA A 195 -17.50 57.77 19.68
CA ALA A 195 -18.69 58.34 19.07
C ALA A 195 -19.67 58.86 20.12
N ILE A 196 -19.92 58.08 21.19
CA ILE A 196 -20.75 58.53 22.32
C ILE A 196 -20.17 59.80 22.95
N ALA A 197 -18.87 59.81 23.25
CA ALA A 197 -18.22 60.97 23.86
C ALA A 197 -18.31 62.21 22.95
N ILE A 198 -18.07 62.06 21.65
CA ILE A 198 -18.16 63.16 20.67
C ILE A 198 -19.59 63.69 20.57
N VAL A 199 -20.60 62.81 20.45
CA VAL A 199 -22.01 63.21 20.34
C VAL A 199 -22.47 63.94 21.60
N LEU A 200 -22.12 63.45 22.79
CA LEU A 200 -22.40 64.11 24.06
C LEU A 200 -21.71 65.48 24.14
N LEU A 201 -20.43 65.54 23.81
CA LEU A 201 -19.66 66.78 23.84
C LEU A 201 -20.21 67.81 22.85
N LEU A 202 -20.60 67.40 21.64
CA LEU A 202 -21.25 68.28 20.66
C LEU A 202 -22.62 68.75 21.16
N ALA A 203 -23.41 67.87 21.77
CA ALA A 203 -24.72 68.22 22.33
C ALA A 203 -24.61 69.28 23.43
N VAL A 204 -23.61 69.15 24.31
CA VAL A 204 -23.32 70.10 25.39
C VAL A 204 -22.78 71.41 24.82
N LEU A 205 -21.83 71.37 23.88
CA LEU A 205 -21.29 72.58 23.25
C LEU A 205 -22.36 73.38 22.52
N LEU A 206 -23.25 72.71 21.77
CA LEU A 206 -24.39 73.36 21.12
C LEU A 206 -25.29 74.05 22.15
N LEU A 207 -25.47 73.47 23.33
CA LEU A 207 -26.29 74.04 24.40
C LEU A 207 -25.61 75.29 25.01
N LEU A 208 -24.32 75.19 25.36
CA LEU A 208 -23.57 76.28 25.98
C LEU A 208 -23.38 77.48 25.05
N PHE A 209 -23.17 77.24 23.75
CA PHE A 209 -22.89 78.29 22.78
C PHE A 209 -24.11 78.72 21.96
N LYS A 210 -25.34 78.35 22.38
CA LYS A 210 -26.59 78.65 21.68
C LYS A 210 -26.67 80.11 21.20
N SER A 211 -26.50 81.07 22.12
CA SER A 211 -26.63 82.50 21.81
C SER A 211 -25.59 82.96 20.79
N LYS A 212 -24.32 82.55 20.95
CA LYS A 212 -23.25 82.91 20.02
C LYS A 212 -23.45 82.29 18.63
N LEU A 213 -23.91 81.05 18.56
CA LEU A 213 -24.17 80.35 17.29
C LEU A 213 -25.34 80.96 16.51
N ILE A 214 -26.42 81.33 17.21
CA ILE A 214 -27.58 82.03 16.61
C ILE A 214 -27.13 83.34 15.98
N THR A 215 -26.35 84.16 16.70
CA THR A 215 -25.85 85.44 16.19
C THR A 215 -24.82 85.26 15.07
N PHE A 216 -23.93 84.27 15.18
CA PHE A 216 -22.87 84.03 14.19
C PHE A 216 -23.37 83.47 12.86
N LEU A 217 -24.32 82.52 12.90
CA LEU A 217 -24.90 81.90 11.70
C LEU A 217 -26.11 82.68 11.15
N GLY A 218 -26.63 83.66 11.88
CA GLY A 218 -27.80 84.45 11.47
C GLY A 218 -29.09 83.64 11.41
N ILE A 219 -29.17 82.52 12.14
CA ILE A 219 -30.31 81.59 12.12
C ILE A 219 -31.35 81.92 13.19
N SER A 220 -32.60 81.61 12.91
CA SER A 220 -33.70 81.72 13.88
C SER A 220 -33.62 80.65 14.99
N ASN A 221 -34.30 80.89 16.11
CA ASN A 221 -34.30 79.95 17.24
C ASN A 221 -34.89 78.58 16.87
N THR A 222 -35.87 78.54 15.96
CA THR A 222 -36.48 77.29 15.46
C THR A 222 -35.51 76.48 14.60
N GLU A 223 -34.79 77.13 13.68
CA GLU A 223 -33.79 76.47 12.83
C GLU A 223 -32.64 75.87 13.65
N PHE A 224 -32.20 76.55 14.71
CA PHE A 224 -31.20 76.02 15.64
C PHE A 224 -31.65 74.70 16.28
N TRP A 225 -32.92 74.61 16.72
CA TRP A 225 -33.46 73.37 17.29
C TRP A 225 -33.53 72.24 16.27
N VAL A 226 -33.94 72.53 15.03
CA VAL A 226 -33.95 71.55 13.94
C VAL A 226 -32.54 71.02 13.66
N LEU A 227 -31.53 71.91 13.59
CA LEU A 227 -30.14 71.51 13.39
C LEU A 227 -29.63 70.60 14.51
N LYS A 228 -29.94 70.93 15.77
CA LYS A 228 -29.58 70.12 16.93
C LYS A 228 -30.21 68.73 16.88
N ILE A 229 -31.50 68.63 16.52
CA ILE A 229 -32.22 67.36 16.40
C ILE A 229 -31.62 66.52 15.25
N SER A 230 -31.40 67.11 14.07
CA SER A 230 -30.78 66.43 12.94
C SER A 230 -29.39 65.88 13.29
N LEU A 231 -28.58 66.67 13.99
CA LEU A 231 -27.26 66.23 14.46
C LEU A 231 -27.36 65.09 15.49
N MET A 232 -28.34 65.14 16.40
CA MET A 232 -28.62 64.03 17.33
C MET A 232 -28.99 62.75 16.59
N ILE A 233 -29.84 62.82 15.56
CA ILE A 233 -30.23 61.66 14.74
C ILE A 233 -29.01 61.05 14.04
N VAL A 234 -28.15 61.88 13.43
CA VAL A 234 -26.88 61.43 12.83
C VAL A 234 -25.96 60.80 13.89
N GLY A 235 -25.90 61.38 15.08
CA GLY A 235 -25.14 60.82 16.20
C GLY A 235 -25.63 59.42 16.61
N ILE A 236 -26.94 59.26 16.79
CA ILE A 236 -27.57 57.99 17.17
C ILE A 236 -27.37 56.93 16.08
N THR A 237 -27.49 57.30 14.80
CA THR A 237 -27.24 56.36 13.69
C THR A 237 -25.78 55.90 13.64
N LEU A 238 -24.83 56.80 13.87
CA LEU A 238 -23.40 56.46 13.95
C LEU A 238 -23.09 55.51 15.14
N ILE A 239 -23.66 55.79 16.31
CA ILE A 239 -23.53 54.94 17.50
C ILE A 239 -24.12 53.56 17.23
N SER A 240 -25.31 53.49 16.65
CA SER A 240 -25.99 52.24 16.28
C SER A 240 -25.18 51.42 15.28
N TYR A 241 -24.58 52.09 14.30
CA TYR A 241 -23.69 51.44 13.32
C TYR A 241 -22.49 50.77 14.00
N PHE A 242 -21.77 51.50 14.88
CA PHE A 242 -20.60 50.94 15.55
C PHE A 242 -20.96 49.82 16.54
N LEU A 243 -22.11 49.92 17.22
CA LEU A 243 -22.62 48.86 18.08
C LEU A 243 -22.90 47.59 17.26
N LYS A 244 -23.59 47.72 16.12
CA LYS A 244 -23.89 46.60 15.22
C LYS A 244 -22.61 45.94 14.72
N GLN A 245 -21.63 46.73 14.27
CA GLN A 245 -20.34 46.21 13.81
C GLN A 245 -19.58 45.48 14.91
N THR A 246 -19.53 46.03 16.12
CA THR A 246 -18.87 45.38 17.25
C THR A 246 -19.49 44.01 17.54
N SER A 247 -20.82 43.93 17.60
CA SER A 247 -21.54 42.66 17.81
C SER A 247 -21.31 41.64 16.69
N HIS A 248 -21.18 42.11 15.45
CA HIS A 248 -20.94 41.24 14.30
C HIS A 248 -19.56 40.59 14.37
N TYR A 249 -18.51 41.38 14.66
CA TYR A 249 -17.16 40.86 14.80
C TYR A 249 -16.99 39.96 16.02
N GLN A 250 -17.69 40.24 17.13
CA GLN A 250 -17.73 39.35 18.28
C GLN A 250 -18.32 37.99 17.89
N LYS A 251 -19.47 37.96 17.21
CA LYS A 251 -20.08 36.70 16.72
C LYS A 251 -19.15 35.93 15.79
N LEU A 252 -18.45 36.60 14.88
CA LEU A 252 -17.46 35.94 14.00
C LEU A 252 -16.27 35.37 14.77
N ALA A 253 -15.78 36.07 15.80
CA ALA A 253 -14.73 35.54 16.67
C ALA A 253 -15.21 34.30 17.44
N ASP A 254 -16.43 34.35 18.00
CA ASP A 254 -17.00 33.25 18.77
C ASP A 254 -17.26 32.01 17.90
N GLN A 255 -17.79 32.19 16.69
CA GLN A 255 -17.99 31.11 15.72
C GLN A 255 -16.67 30.41 15.35
N ASN A 256 -15.64 31.19 15.01
CA ASN A 256 -14.33 30.63 14.67
C ASN A 256 -13.63 30.01 15.90
N GLY A 257 -13.85 30.56 17.09
CA GLY A 257 -13.33 30.01 18.35
C GLY A 257 -13.95 28.66 18.69
N PHE A 258 -15.26 28.51 18.50
CA PHE A 258 -15.97 27.25 18.67
C PHE A 258 -15.49 26.18 17.68
N VAL A 259 -15.28 26.56 16.41
CA VAL A 259 -14.72 25.67 15.40
C VAL A 259 -13.29 25.25 15.76
N ALA A 260 -12.44 26.18 16.19
CA ALA A 260 -11.08 25.86 16.66
C ALA A 260 -11.07 24.90 17.85
N GLN A 261 -12.02 25.01 18.79
CA GLN A 261 -12.13 24.10 19.93
C GLN A 261 -12.56 22.68 19.54
N ARG A 262 -13.33 22.51 18.45
CA ARG A 262 -13.69 21.18 17.95
C ARG A 262 -12.50 20.38 17.45
N PHE A 263 -11.44 21.06 16.96
CA PHE A 263 -10.21 20.39 16.50
C PHE A 263 -9.29 19.96 17.64
N LYS A 264 -9.55 20.38 18.89
CA LYS A 264 -8.78 19.98 20.07
C LYS A 264 -9.31 18.74 20.78
N ARG A 265 -10.54 18.31 20.46
CA ARG A 265 -11.17 17.12 21.04
C ARG A 265 -10.94 15.94 20.11
#